data_AF-A0A5M4BBN5-F1
#
_entry.id   AF-A0A5M4BBN5-F1
#
_cell.length_a   1.000
_cell.length_b   1.000
_cell.length_c   1.000
_cell.angle_alpha   90.00
_cell.angle_beta   90.00
_cell.angle_gamma   90.00
#
_symmetry.space_group_name_H-M   'P 1'
#
loop_
_entity.id
_entity.type
_entity.pdbx_description
1 polymer ?
#
loop_
_entity_poly.entity_id
_entity_poly.type
_entity_poly.pdbx_seq_one_letter_code
_entity_poly.pdbx_strand_id
1 'polypeptide(L)'
;MNNAVNFLQEGSMMKALTKLGIPIVIAMLVIAIYNVVDTFWVARLGTLPVAAVSVVFPLSLLFLGIGLMFGVGGGVYISRLLGAKLIVKAG
;
A
#
# COMPACT_ATOMS: atom_id res chain seq x y z
N MET A 1 16.83 -20.41 -6.55
CA MET A 1 15.96 -19.51 -5.77
C MET A 1 16.72 -18.21 -5.54
N ASN A 2 16.14 -17.07 -5.96
CA ASN A 2 16.37 -15.72 -5.41
C ASN A 2 17.50 -14.81 -5.95
N ASN A 3 17.46 -14.45 -7.23
CA ASN A 3 18.21 -13.28 -7.75
C ASN A 3 17.74 -11.95 -7.10
N ALA A 4 16.46 -11.86 -6.71
CA ALA A 4 15.89 -10.69 -6.05
C ALA A 4 16.44 -10.47 -4.62
N VAL A 5 16.74 -11.55 -3.88
CA VAL A 5 17.28 -11.47 -2.52
C VAL A 5 18.78 -11.15 -2.56
N ASN A 6 19.53 -11.73 -3.50
CA ASN A 6 20.95 -11.39 -3.70
C ASN A 6 21.13 -9.92 -4.11
N PHE A 7 20.23 -9.35 -4.93
CA PHE A 7 20.31 -7.92 -5.29
C PHE A 7 20.09 -6.97 -4.10
N LEU A 8 19.27 -7.37 -3.12
CA LEU A 8 19.03 -6.59 -1.89
C LEU A 8 20.20 -6.69 -0.90
N GLN A 9 20.99 -7.77 -0.96
CA GLN A 9 22.12 -8.01 -0.05
C GLN A 9 23.50 -7.61 -0.65
N GLU A 10 23.67 -7.70 -1.98
CA GLU A 10 24.96 -7.49 -2.66
C GLU A 10 24.98 -6.23 -3.54
N GLY A 11 23.82 -5.74 -3.98
CA GLY A 11 23.71 -4.51 -4.76
C GLY A 11 23.76 -3.28 -3.85
N SER A 12 24.57 -2.27 -4.22
CA SER A 12 24.56 -0.93 -3.58
C SER A 12 23.13 -0.54 -3.21
N MET A 13 22.85 -0.43 -1.91
CA MET A 13 21.53 -0.15 -1.32
C MET A 13 20.75 0.93 -2.09
N MET A 14 21.45 1.92 -2.63
CA MET A 14 20.91 3.01 -3.44
C MET A 14 20.26 2.54 -4.76
N LYS A 15 20.81 1.53 -5.44
CA LYS A 15 20.25 0.97 -6.69
C LYS A 15 18.97 0.17 -6.43
N ALA A 16 18.89 -0.53 -5.29
CA ALA A 16 17.66 -1.23 -4.90
C ALA A 16 16.55 -0.25 -4.51
N LEU A 17 16.89 0.75 -3.70
CA LEU A 17 15.94 1.80 -3.29
C LEU A 17 15.39 2.58 -4.47
N THR A 18 16.22 2.95 -5.45
CA THR A 18 15.75 3.69 -6.63
C THR A 18 14.90 2.81 -7.56
N LYS A 19 15.31 1.56 -7.82
CA LYS A 19 14.58 0.65 -8.70
C LYS A 19 13.21 0.24 -8.16
N LEU A 20 13.07 0.10 -6.84
CA LEU A 20 11.79 -0.20 -6.18
C LEU A 20 11.02 1.08 -5.80
N GLY A 21 11.71 2.14 -5.41
CA GLY A 21 11.11 3.38 -4.94
C GLY A 21 10.46 4.20 -6.05
N ILE A 22 11.09 4.29 -7.23
CA ILE A 22 10.51 5.02 -8.38
C ILE A 22 9.09 4.53 -8.73
N PRO A 23 8.84 3.23 -8.94
CA PRO A 23 7.49 2.76 -9.25
C PRO A 23 6.50 2.98 -8.09
N ILE A 24 6.94 2.89 -6.83
CA ILE A 24 6.11 3.19 -5.66
C ILE A 24 5.69 4.66 -5.66
N VAL A 25 6.62 5.58 -5.89
CA VAL A 25 6.34 7.02 -5.93
C VAL A 25 5.36 7.34 -7.07
N ILE A 26 5.54 6.77 -8.26
CA ILE A 26 4.60 6.93 -9.38
C ILE A 26 3.21 6.40 -9.01
N ALA A 27 3.13 5.23 -8.39
CA ALA A 27 1.85 4.68 -7.95
C ALA A 27 1.15 5.60 -6.93
N MET A 28 1.88 6.14 -5.96
CA MET A 28 1.34 7.09 -4.99
C MET A 28 0.86 8.39 -5.64
N LEU A 29 1.56 8.88 -6.68
CA LEU A 29 1.12 10.06 -7.45
C LEU A 29 -0.21 9.80 -8.17
N VAL A 30 -0.37 8.65 -8.80
CA VAL A 30 -1.62 8.28 -9.48
C VAL A 30 -2.78 8.18 -8.47
N ILE A 31 -2.53 7.58 -7.30
CA ILE A 31 -3.53 7.51 -6.21
C ILE A 31 -3.93 8.91 -5.74
N ALA A 32 -2.98 9.82 -5.57
CA ALA A 32 -3.26 11.18 -5.16
C ALA A 32 -4.12 11.93 -6.20
N ILE A 33 -3.80 11.80 -7.49
CA ILE A 33 -4.59 12.40 -8.59
C ILE A 33 -6.01 11.82 -8.59
N TYR A 34 -6.15 10.51 -8.43
CA TYR A 34 -7.45 9.86 -8.35
C TYR A 34 -8.31 10.43 -7.23
N ASN A 35 -7.76 10.56 -6.01
CA ASN A 35 -8.49 11.10 -4.86
C ASN A 35 -8.98 12.54 -5.11
N VAL A 36 -8.16 13.38 -5.77
CA VAL A 36 -8.54 14.77 -6.11
C VAL A 36 -9.66 14.78 -7.15
N VAL A 37 -9.52 13.98 -8.22
CA VAL A 37 -10.51 13.92 -9.29
C VAL A 37 -11.85 13.37 -8.76
N ASP A 38 -11.83 12.28 -8.01
CA ASP A 38 -13.03 11.69 -7.40
C ASP A 38 -13.75 12.69 -6.50
N THR A 39 -13.02 13.33 -5.58
CA THR A 39 -13.59 14.35 -4.68
C THR A 39 -14.18 15.53 -5.46
N PHE A 40 -13.51 15.98 -6.52
CA PHE A 40 -13.99 17.09 -7.36
C PHE A 40 -15.31 16.76 -8.07
N TRP A 41 -15.45 15.55 -8.61
CA TRP A 41 -16.68 15.12 -9.27
C TRP A 41 -17.80 14.85 -8.28
N VAL A 42 -17.50 14.18 -7.15
CA VAL A 42 -18.48 13.91 -6.10
C VAL A 42 -19.03 15.22 -5.50
N ALA A 43 -18.16 16.23 -5.30
CA ALA A 43 -18.58 17.55 -4.82
C ALA A 43 -19.54 18.27 -5.78
N ARG A 44 -19.48 17.98 -7.09
CA ARG A 44 -20.36 18.58 -8.11
C ARG A 44 -21.73 17.92 -8.23
N LEU A 45 -21.96 16.75 -7.63
CA LEU A 45 -23.24 16.02 -7.71
C LEU A 45 -24.34 16.59 -6.78
N GLY A 46 -24.03 17.61 -5.97
CA GLY A 46 -24.98 18.28 -5.07
C GLY A 46 -24.87 17.82 -3.62
N THR A 47 -25.68 18.41 -2.73
CA THR A 47 -25.58 18.21 -1.27
C THR A 47 -25.97 16.80 -0.81
N LEU A 48 -26.94 16.16 -1.46
CA LEU A 48 -27.41 14.81 -1.10
C LEU A 48 -26.35 13.71 -1.36
N PRO A 49 -25.69 13.65 -2.54
CA PRO A 49 -24.64 12.67 -2.80
C PRO A 49 -23.40 12.84 -1.90
N VAL A 50 -22.98 14.08 -1.64
CA VAL A 50 -21.84 14.36 -0.75
C VAL A 50 -22.16 13.97 0.71
N ALA A 51 -23.39 14.21 1.16
CA ALA A 51 -23.85 13.76 2.47
C ALA A 51 -23.88 12.23 2.59
N ALA A 52 -24.34 11.52 1.55
CA ALA A 52 -24.34 10.06 1.52
C ALA A 52 -22.92 9.47 1.58
N VAL A 53 -21.97 10.03 0.83
CA VAL A 53 -20.55 9.62 0.88
C VAL A 53 -19.96 9.83 2.28
N SER A 54 -20.32 10.94 2.95
CA SER A 54 -19.83 11.26 4.28
C SER A 54 -20.30 10.26 5.36
N VAL A 55 -21.52 9.72 5.21
CA VAL A 55 -22.07 8.69 6.12
C VAL A 55 -21.44 7.32 5.88
N VAL A 56 -21.08 7.00 4.64
CA VAL A 56 -20.46 5.70 4.28
C VAL A 56 -18.94 5.69 4.53
N PHE A 57 -18.30 6.86 4.56
CA PHE A 57 -16.85 6.99 4.76
C PHE A 57 -16.29 6.24 5.98
N PRO A 58 -16.92 6.27 7.18
CA PRO A 58 -16.46 5.50 8.34
C PRO A 58 -16.48 3.98 8.12
N LEU A 59 -17.48 3.47 7.40
CA LEU A 59 -17.57 2.05 7.03
C LEU A 59 -16.44 1.66 6.06
N SER A 60 -16.19 2.50 5.07
CA SER A 60 -15.07 2.30 4.13
C SER A 60 -13.71 2.29 4.84
N LEU A 61 -13.50 3.18 5.82
CA LEU A 61 -12.30 3.19 6.66
C LEU A 61 -12.14 1.90 7.47
N LEU A 62 -13.24 1.31 7.94
CA LEU A 62 -13.22 0.08 8.70
C LEU A 62 -12.77 -1.10 7.84
N PHE A 63 -13.31 -1.24 6.63
CA PHE A 63 -12.85 -2.26 5.68
C PHE A 63 -11.41 -2.04 5.22
N LEU A 64 -11.01 -0.78 4.97
CA LEU A 64 -9.63 -0.43 4.67
C LEU A 64 -8.69 -0.83 5.82
N GLY A 65 -9.08 -0.57 7.07
CA GLY A 65 -8.31 -0.93 8.25
C GLY A 65 -8.09 -2.45 8.37
N ILE A 66 -9.13 -3.24 8.13
CA ILE A 66 -9.03 -4.71 8.09
C ILE A 66 -8.08 -5.15 6.97
N GLY A 67 -8.21 -4.58 5.76
CA GLY A 67 -7.34 -4.88 4.64
C GLY A 67 -5.87 -4.56 4.93
N LEU A 68 -5.60 -3.42 5.56
CA LEU A 68 -4.25 -3.02 5.97
C LEU A 68 -3.70 -3.91 7.09
N MET A 69 -4.55 -4.32 8.04
CA MET A 69 -4.16 -5.23 9.12
C MET A 69 -3.60 -6.55 8.57
N PHE A 70 -4.27 -7.16 7.60
CA PHE A 70 -3.78 -8.41 7.00
C PHE A 70 -2.66 -8.16 5.98
N GLY A 71 -2.77 -7.14 5.13
CA GLY A 71 -1.78 -6.85 4.10
C GLY A 71 -0.44 -6.40 4.68
N VAL A 72 -0.44 -5.30 5.42
CA VAL A 72 0.78 -4.75 6.03
C VAL A 72 1.20 -5.58 7.23
N GLY A 73 0.27 -5.98 8.11
CA GLY A 73 0.59 -6.78 9.28
C GLY A 73 1.13 -8.17 8.93
N GLY A 74 0.57 -8.83 7.91
CA GLY A 74 1.10 -10.08 7.36
C GLY A 74 2.48 -9.90 6.73
N GLY A 75 2.68 -8.84 5.94
CA GLY A 75 3.97 -8.50 5.37
C GLY A 75 5.05 -8.23 6.42
N VAL A 76 4.71 -7.53 7.51
CA VAL A 76 5.60 -7.29 8.65
C VAL A 76 5.94 -8.61 9.36
N TYR A 77 4.95 -9.49 9.55
CA TYR A 77 5.17 -10.82 10.15
C TYR A 77 6.14 -11.66 9.30
N ILE A 78 5.92 -11.73 7.99
CA ILE A 78 6.81 -12.44 7.04
C ILE A 78 8.21 -11.80 7.05
N SER A 79 8.30 -10.47 7.03
CA SER A 79 9.58 -9.75 7.08
C SER A 79 10.38 -10.09 8.35
N ARG A 80 9.71 -10.20 9.51
CA ARG A 80 10.34 -10.61 10.78
C ARG A 80 10.81 -12.07 10.74
N LEU A 81 10.01 -12.99 10.19
CA LEU A 81 10.39 -14.40 10.03
C LEU A 81 11.57 -14.58 9.08
N LEU A 82 11.56 -13.86 7.95
CA LEU A 82 12.64 -13.86 6.97
C LEU A 82 13.93 -13.29 7.57
N GLY A 83 13.84 -12.19 8.32
CA GLY A 83 14.96 -11.61 9.07
C GLY A 83 15.53 -12.54 10.14
N ALA A 84 14.67 -13.36 10.77
CA ALA A 84 15.06 -14.38 11.74
C ALA A 84 15.56 -15.70 11.11
N LYS A 85 15.64 -15.81 9.78
CA LYS A 85 15.99 -17.04 9.01
C LYS A 85 15.08 -18.25 9.27
N LEU A 86 13.86 -18.04 9.79
CA LEU A 86 12.89 -19.11 10.07
C LEU A 86 11.95 -19.37 8.88
N ILE A 87 12.54 -19.69 7.73
CA ILE A 87 11.86 -19.77 6.42
C ILE A 87 10.78 -20.87 6.40
N VAL A 88 10.91 -21.91 7.23
CA VAL A 88 10.01 -23.08 7.28
C VAL A 88 8.65 -22.77 7.93
N LYS A 89 8.51 -21.66 8.66
CA LYS A 89 7.24 -21.26 9.31
C LYS A 89 6.43 -20.23 8.52
N ALA A 90 6.92 -19.82 7.34
CA ALA A 90 6.39 -18.71 6.56
C ALA A 90 5.53 -19.14 5.35
N GLY A 91 5.32 -20.45 5.15
CA GLY A 91 4.50 -21.03 4.08
C GLY A 91 3.13 -21.44 4.57
#